data_AF-A0A5B8JJK5-F1
#
_entry.id   AF-A0A5B8JJK5-F1
#
_cell.length_a   1.000
_cell.length_b   1.000
_cell.length_c   1.000
_cell.angle_alpha   90.00
_cell.angle_beta   90.00
_cell.angle_gamma   90.00
#
_symmetry.space_group_name_H-M   'P 1'
#
loop_
_entity.id
_entity.type
_entity.pdbx_description
1 polymer ?
#
loop_
_entity_poly.entity_id
_entity_poly.type
_entity_poly.pdbx_seq_one_letter_code
_entity_poly.pdbx_strand_id
1 'polypeptide(L)'
;MTDGRSFSRSGASLFDFATWAPVLQLQRADGLRRNGVPPTRVAGRISVQGWDLGVERQASPAGGSARIEGMQVEIDAVRLVLDALQEARVGEVSFTAQIGQGGHTVLRLTVSSPAASTGIGRPYTETLVLVEGAVPEPWSRLPDPSPSAVPAPTADPELLERTLRERMPGAIGATEEEIKAAEERLGIVLPDELKAVFRVTRALWEDWDGDVEMYDRYSEIPGFGLLPLGALYLPDPSSRYLAWEYGAGQVVVKPPDAAVQGLVGSPGWIVFADNGGDQAAIDLTPGPRGHTGQIILISHEQSTGAHLVADSLTDLVLGRTRSDHRNPWHIDSPAVARINGHKPGNVEDAAHPGLEVLSIHTGQDRTHSLAAAAGLPRLRTLKAEPGTLADPLDITGLTALEYLELGTADWRALLDAGAVPEGLLAVTVSGDGRAEFHDEVATVANEILALHGLPLIPQALIEGALDPAT
;
A
#
# COMPACT_ATOMS: atom_id res chain seq x y z
N MET A 1 14.07 -57.47 -9.04
CA MET A 1 14.47 -57.14 -10.42
C MET A 1 13.26 -56.44 -11.02
N THR A 2 13.47 -55.26 -11.62
CA THR A 2 12.56 -54.11 -11.90
C THR A 2 12.56 -53.06 -10.77
N ASP A 3 13.60 -52.22 -10.72
CA ASP A 3 13.71 -50.86 -11.32
C ASP A 3 12.65 -49.89 -10.78
N GLY A 4 12.95 -48.82 -10.05
CA GLY A 4 14.19 -48.04 -10.04
C GLY A 4 13.98 -46.69 -10.71
N ARG A 5 13.09 -45.85 -10.18
CA ARG A 5 13.13 -44.38 -10.35
C ARG A 5 12.68 -43.70 -9.06
N SER A 6 13.59 -43.68 -8.10
CA SER A 6 13.69 -42.61 -7.13
C SER A 6 13.88 -41.30 -7.91
N PHE A 7 12.82 -40.54 -8.12
CA PHE A 7 12.97 -39.10 -8.36
C PHE A 7 13.39 -38.50 -7.02
N SER A 8 14.69 -38.47 -6.79
CA SER A 8 15.27 -37.51 -5.87
C SER A 8 15.00 -36.14 -6.48
N ARG A 9 13.89 -35.50 -6.11
CA ARG A 9 13.80 -34.03 -6.21
C ARG A 9 14.88 -33.52 -5.27
N SER A 10 16.06 -33.23 -5.82
CA SER A 10 16.92 -32.21 -5.23
C SER A 10 16.06 -30.94 -5.21
N GLY A 11 15.40 -30.67 -4.08
CA GLY A 11 14.59 -29.47 -3.90
C GLY A 11 15.46 -28.25 -4.18
N ALA A 12 14.94 -27.30 -4.94
CA ALA A 12 15.65 -26.07 -5.20
C ALA A 12 15.76 -25.32 -3.86
N SER A 13 16.97 -25.28 -3.28
CA SER A 13 17.19 -24.48 -2.07
C SER A 13 17.30 -23.01 -2.46
N LEU A 14 16.66 -22.14 -1.69
CA LEU A 14 16.81 -20.69 -1.83
C LEU A 14 18.28 -20.26 -1.70
N PHE A 15 19.09 -21.04 -0.99
CA PHE A 15 20.49 -20.73 -0.69
C PHE A 15 21.50 -21.42 -1.64
N ASP A 16 21.02 -22.09 -2.70
CA ASP A 16 21.89 -22.71 -3.70
C ASP A 16 22.07 -21.79 -4.91
N PHE A 17 23.31 -21.62 -5.40
CA PHE A 17 23.61 -20.79 -6.56
C PHE A 17 22.85 -21.22 -7.83
N ALA A 18 22.65 -22.53 -8.01
CA ALA A 18 21.96 -23.08 -9.18
C ALA A 18 20.51 -22.60 -9.30
N THR A 19 19.86 -22.30 -8.19
CA THR A 19 18.50 -21.72 -8.13
C THR A 19 18.46 -20.33 -8.77
N TRP A 20 19.55 -19.56 -8.63
CA TRP A 20 19.66 -18.16 -9.04
C TRP A 20 20.34 -17.95 -10.39
N ALA A 21 21.09 -18.94 -10.88
CA ALA A 21 21.84 -18.84 -12.12
C ALA A 21 20.99 -18.37 -13.33
N PRO A 22 19.75 -18.84 -13.56
CA PRO A 22 18.93 -18.37 -14.69
C PRO A 22 18.60 -16.88 -14.61
N VAL A 23 18.27 -16.36 -13.42
CA VAL A 23 17.97 -14.94 -13.19
C VAL A 23 19.20 -14.08 -13.48
N LEU A 24 20.36 -14.49 -12.96
CA LEU A 24 21.61 -13.76 -13.13
C LEU A 24 22.10 -13.79 -14.59
N GLN A 25 21.89 -14.89 -15.30
CA GLN A 25 22.16 -14.99 -16.74
C GLN A 25 21.27 -14.03 -17.54
N LEU A 26 19.98 -13.95 -17.21
CA LEU A 26 19.04 -13.03 -17.86
C LEU A 26 19.47 -11.57 -17.69
N GLN A 27 19.79 -11.14 -16.47
CA GLN A 27 20.26 -9.78 -16.19
C GLN A 27 21.60 -9.49 -16.89
N ARG A 28 22.52 -10.46 -16.95
CA ARG A 28 23.81 -10.32 -17.62
C ARG A 28 23.65 -10.15 -19.14
N ALA A 29 22.78 -10.96 -19.77
CA ALA A 29 22.50 -10.89 -21.19
C ALA A 29 21.80 -9.57 -21.58
N ASP A 30 20.84 -9.13 -20.77
CA ASP A 30 20.16 -7.85 -20.95
C ASP A 30 21.12 -6.66 -20.78
N GLY A 31 22.00 -6.66 -19.78
CA GLY A 31 23.02 -5.60 -19.63
C GLY A 31 24.03 -5.56 -20.77
N LEU A 32 24.46 -6.73 -21.29
CA LEU A 32 25.30 -6.82 -22.50
C LEU A 32 24.58 -6.23 -23.72
N ARG A 33 23.30 -6.54 -23.90
CA ARG A 33 22.47 -5.98 -24.98
C ARG A 33 22.32 -4.46 -24.87
N ARG A 34 22.10 -3.93 -23.66
CA ARG A 34 21.88 -2.49 -23.43
C ARG A 34 23.17 -1.66 -23.57
N ASN A 35 24.26 -2.15 -22.98
CA ASN A 35 25.47 -1.35 -22.79
C ASN A 35 26.67 -1.84 -23.61
N GLY A 36 26.54 -2.93 -24.37
CA GLY A 36 27.64 -3.56 -25.11
C GLY A 36 28.67 -4.27 -24.23
N VAL A 37 28.48 -4.27 -22.90
CA VAL A 37 29.33 -4.94 -21.92
C VAL A 37 28.48 -5.61 -20.84
N PRO A 38 28.88 -6.79 -20.32
CA PRO A 38 28.16 -7.43 -19.23
C PRO A 38 28.19 -6.56 -17.97
N PRO A 39 27.07 -6.46 -17.21
CA PRO A 39 27.05 -5.73 -15.96
C PRO A 39 27.97 -6.42 -14.95
N THR A 40 28.78 -5.62 -14.25
CA THR A 40 29.63 -6.10 -13.15
C THR A 40 28.87 -6.25 -11.84
N ARG A 41 27.70 -5.59 -11.74
CA ARG A 41 26.77 -5.66 -10.61
C ARG A 41 25.33 -5.64 -11.11
N VAL A 42 24.49 -6.46 -10.48
CA VAL A 42 23.05 -6.54 -10.73
C VAL A 42 22.31 -6.66 -9.40
N ALA A 43 21.02 -6.34 -9.41
CA ALA A 43 20.17 -6.46 -8.24
C ALA A 43 18.71 -6.66 -8.65
N GLY A 44 17.89 -7.15 -7.73
CA GLY A 44 16.47 -7.35 -7.98
C GLY A 44 15.73 -7.89 -6.76
N ARG A 45 14.43 -8.13 -6.96
CA ARG A 45 13.49 -8.62 -5.95
C ARG A 45 12.55 -9.64 -6.59
N ILE A 46 12.29 -10.74 -5.90
CA ILE A 46 11.36 -11.79 -6.33
C ILE A 46 10.42 -12.10 -5.17
N SER A 47 9.12 -12.06 -5.43
CA SER A 47 8.04 -12.42 -4.51
C SER A 47 7.00 -13.28 -5.21
N VAL A 48 6.15 -13.94 -4.43
CA VAL A 48 4.99 -14.69 -4.98
C VAL A 48 3.98 -13.81 -5.70
N GLN A 49 3.98 -12.49 -5.45
CA GLN A 49 3.07 -11.52 -6.08
C GLN A 49 3.67 -10.88 -7.35
N GLY A 50 4.97 -11.09 -7.61
CA GLY A 50 5.67 -10.53 -8.75
C GLY A 50 7.16 -10.30 -8.49
N TRP A 51 7.88 -9.86 -9.51
CA TRP A 51 9.32 -9.62 -9.46
C TRP A 51 9.72 -8.32 -10.17
N ASP A 52 10.85 -7.77 -9.73
CA ASP A 52 11.59 -6.72 -10.40
C ASP A 52 13.05 -7.15 -10.54
N LEU A 53 13.51 -7.33 -11.78
CA LEU A 53 14.87 -7.76 -12.08
C LEU A 53 15.72 -6.64 -12.69
N GLY A 54 15.23 -5.41 -12.75
CA GLY A 54 15.94 -4.30 -13.41
C GLY A 54 16.25 -4.56 -14.90
N VAL A 55 15.55 -5.49 -15.54
CA VAL A 55 15.66 -5.81 -16.98
C VAL A 55 14.71 -4.91 -17.76
N GLU A 56 15.15 -4.43 -18.93
CA GLU A 56 14.31 -3.56 -19.74
C GLU A 56 13.31 -4.40 -20.54
N ARG A 57 12.03 -4.29 -20.19
CA ARG A 57 10.93 -4.89 -20.97
C ARG A 57 10.83 -4.16 -22.31
N GLN A 58 10.94 -4.89 -23.42
CA GLN A 58 10.77 -4.29 -24.75
C GLN A 58 9.40 -3.61 -24.86
N ALA A 59 9.39 -2.28 -24.99
CA ALA A 59 8.24 -1.56 -25.52
C ALA A 59 8.18 -1.82 -27.03
N SER A 60 7.57 -2.93 -27.44
CA SER A 60 7.33 -3.19 -28.86
C SER A 60 6.12 -2.39 -29.37
N PRO A 61 6.23 -1.68 -30.50
CA PRO A 61 5.08 -1.10 -31.16
C PRO A 61 4.21 -2.23 -31.72
N ALA A 62 2.95 -2.28 -31.28
CA ALA A 62 1.84 -3.08 -31.83
C ALA A 62 2.19 -4.53 -32.25
N GLY A 63 2.14 -5.47 -31.30
CA GLY A 63 2.12 -6.92 -31.58
C GLY A 63 2.18 -7.77 -30.31
N GLY A 64 1.14 -8.58 -30.05
CA GLY A 64 0.97 -9.31 -28.78
C GLY A 64 1.92 -10.49 -28.55
N SER A 65 2.47 -11.12 -29.61
CA SER A 65 3.28 -12.34 -29.49
C SER A 65 4.68 -12.11 -28.90
N ALA A 66 5.38 -11.04 -29.30
CA ALA A 66 6.71 -10.72 -28.78
C ALA A 66 6.70 -10.33 -27.30
N ARG A 67 5.60 -9.72 -26.81
CA ARG A 67 5.38 -9.41 -25.39
C ARG A 67 5.17 -10.68 -24.56
N ILE A 68 4.51 -11.69 -25.13
CA ILE A 68 4.27 -12.99 -24.47
C ILE A 68 5.57 -13.80 -24.38
N GLU A 69 6.39 -13.81 -25.44
CA GLU A 69 7.68 -14.53 -25.45
C GLU A 69 8.70 -13.92 -24.47
N GLY A 70 8.86 -12.59 -24.44
CA GLY A 70 9.76 -11.93 -23.48
C GLY A 70 9.34 -12.16 -22.02
N MET A 71 8.03 -12.16 -21.76
CA MET A 71 7.50 -12.45 -20.42
C MET A 71 7.67 -13.93 -20.04
N GLN A 72 7.62 -14.86 -21.00
CA GLN A 72 7.86 -16.28 -20.73
C GLN A 72 9.31 -16.56 -20.35
N VAL A 73 10.28 -15.89 -20.96
CA VAL A 73 11.70 -16.01 -20.58
C VAL A 73 11.95 -15.49 -19.15
N GLU A 74 11.33 -14.37 -18.77
CA GLU A 74 11.36 -13.88 -17.38
C GLU A 74 10.75 -14.92 -16.43
N ILE A 75 9.54 -15.42 -16.74
CA ILE A 75 8.84 -16.44 -15.95
C ILE A 75 9.70 -17.69 -15.75
N ASP A 76 10.30 -18.20 -16.82
CA ASP A 76 11.13 -19.40 -16.77
C ASP A 76 12.39 -19.18 -15.92
N ALA A 77 13.00 -17.99 -15.98
CA ALA A 77 14.16 -17.64 -15.19
C ALA A 77 13.85 -17.54 -13.68
N VAL A 78 12.72 -16.96 -13.30
CA VAL A 78 12.35 -16.79 -11.88
C VAL A 78 11.72 -18.03 -11.26
N ARG A 79 11.27 -18.99 -12.07
CA ARG A 79 10.49 -20.15 -11.61
C ARG A 79 11.18 -20.96 -10.50
N LEU A 80 12.49 -21.22 -10.64
CA LEU A 80 13.24 -21.96 -9.63
C LEU A 80 13.29 -21.20 -8.29
N VAL A 81 13.40 -19.86 -8.34
CA VAL A 81 13.37 -19.01 -7.14
C VAL A 81 11.97 -19.00 -6.52
N LEU A 82 10.90 -18.92 -7.33
CA LEU A 82 9.52 -18.99 -6.84
C LEU A 82 9.21 -20.33 -6.16
N ASP A 83 9.63 -21.44 -6.75
CA ASP A 83 9.49 -22.78 -6.16
C ASP A 83 10.25 -22.86 -4.82
N ALA A 84 11.49 -22.34 -4.77
CA ALA A 84 12.31 -22.30 -3.57
C ALA A 84 11.72 -21.40 -2.46
N LEU A 85 11.15 -20.24 -2.82
CA LEU A 85 10.45 -19.35 -1.88
C LEU A 85 9.24 -20.05 -1.26
N GLN A 86 8.45 -20.75 -2.08
CA GLN A 86 7.30 -21.50 -1.60
C GLN A 86 7.70 -22.66 -0.67
N GLU A 87 8.75 -23.43 -1.02
CA GLU A 87 9.28 -24.50 -0.17
C GLU A 87 9.82 -23.96 1.17
N ALA A 88 10.51 -22.83 1.14
CA ALA A 88 11.05 -22.17 2.33
C ALA A 88 10.00 -21.39 3.14
N ARG A 89 8.77 -21.24 2.62
CA ARG A 89 7.70 -20.38 3.18
C ARG A 89 8.16 -18.93 3.39
N VAL A 90 8.94 -18.44 2.45
CA VAL A 90 9.43 -17.06 2.40
C VAL A 90 8.56 -16.30 1.41
N GLY A 91 8.00 -15.16 1.82
CA GLY A 91 7.13 -14.36 0.95
C GLY A 91 7.88 -13.65 -0.18
N GLU A 92 9.12 -13.26 0.09
CA GLU A 92 9.94 -12.44 -0.80
C GLU A 92 11.43 -12.53 -0.45
N VAL A 93 12.27 -12.29 -1.46
CA VAL A 93 13.72 -12.15 -1.35
C VAL A 93 14.21 -11.00 -2.23
N SER A 94 15.09 -10.17 -1.68
CA SER A 94 15.88 -9.19 -2.41
C SER A 94 17.30 -9.72 -2.59
N PHE A 95 17.97 -9.34 -3.69
CA PHE A 95 19.32 -9.80 -3.96
C PHE A 95 20.18 -8.75 -4.66
N THR A 96 21.49 -8.85 -4.42
CA THR A 96 22.52 -8.19 -5.21
C THR A 96 23.55 -9.22 -5.65
N ALA A 97 24.11 -9.06 -6.85
CA ALA A 97 25.17 -9.93 -7.32
C ALA A 97 26.29 -9.15 -7.97
N GLN A 98 27.53 -9.49 -7.61
CA GLN A 98 28.73 -9.01 -8.26
C GLN A 98 29.27 -10.09 -9.19
N ILE A 99 29.35 -9.78 -10.49
CA ILE A 99 29.75 -10.72 -11.54
C ILE A 99 31.13 -10.31 -12.07
N GLY A 100 32.13 -11.15 -11.81
CA GLY A 100 33.48 -10.99 -12.33
C GLY A 100 33.58 -11.33 -13.82
N GLN A 101 34.64 -10.86 -14.48
CA GLN A 101 34.86 -11.08 -15.92
C GLN A 101 34.91 -12.56 -16.32
N GLY A 102 35.35 -13.45 -15.41
CA GLY A 102 35.38 -14.91 -15.62
C GLY A 102 34.09 -15.64 -15.26
N GLY A 103 32.98 -14.94 -15.00
CA GLY A 103 31.71 -15.55 -14.59
C GLY A 103 31.60 -15.87 -13.09
N HIS A 104 32.71 -15.80 -12.34
CA HIS A 104 32.68 -15.88 -10.88
C HIS A 104 31.72 -14.83 -10.32
N THR A 105 30.74 -15.28 -9.55
CA THR A 105 29.65 -14.45 -9.06
C THR A 105 29.50 -14.61 -7.57
N VAL A 106 29.44 -13.47 -6.89
CA VAL A 106 29.12 -13.38 -5.47
C VAL A 106 27.70 -12.83 -5.38
N LEU A 107 26.77 -13.66 -4.92
CA LEU A 107 25.36 -13.36 -4.75
C LEU A 107 25.07 -13.14 -3.27
N ARG A 108 24.46 -12.01 -2.94
CA ARG A 108 23.94 -11.73 -1.61
C ARG A 108 22.43 -11.77 -1.64
N LEU A 109 21.85 -12.51 -0.72
CA LEU A 109 20.41 -12.59 -0.52
C LEU A 109 20.05 -11.87 0.77
N THR A 110 18.92 -11.17 0.73
CA THR A 110 18.28 -10.54 1.89
C THR A 110 16.84 -11.04 1.92
N VAL A 111 16.54 -11.83 2.94
CA VAL A 111 15.25 -12.52 3.08
C VAL A 111 14.33 -11.65 3.93
N SER A 112 13.08 -11.46 3.52
CA SER A 112 12.14 -10.59 4.26
C SER A 112 11.98 -11.07 5.71
N SER A 113 12.09 -10.14 6.66
CA SER A 113 11.83 -10.36 8.08
C SER A 113 10.38 -9.99 8.40
N PRO A 114 9.70 -10.64 9.36
CA PRO A 114 8.37 -10.20 9.82
C PRO A 114 8.35 -8.75 10.34
N ALA A 115 9.50 -8.24 10.78
CA ALA A 115 9.67 -6.86 11.24
C ALA A 115 10.02 -5.89 10.10
N ALA A 116 10.19 -6.36 8.86
CA ALA A 116 10.60 -5.55 7.72
C ALA A 116 9.64 -5.72 6.53
N SER A 117 9.15 -4.62 6.00
CA SER A 117 8.43 -4.58 4.72
C SER A 117 9.27 -3.84 3.68
N THR A 118 9.42 -4.40 2.49
CA THR A 118 10.01 -3.67 1.36
C THR A 118 8.98 -2.71 0.77
N GLY A 119 9.40 -1.48 0.47
CA GLY A 119 8.55 -0.49 -0.17
C GLY A 119 8.12 -0.87 -1.59
N ILE A 120 6.97 -0.35 -2.04
CA ILE A 120 6.50 -0.60 -3.42
C ILE A 120 7.36 0.23 -4.38
N GLY A 121 7.98 -0.43 -5.39
CA GLY A 121 8.72 0.28 -6.44
C GLY A 121 10.05 0.92 -6.00
N ARG A 122 10.50 0.66 -4.77
CA ARG A 122 11.83 1.06 -4.28
C ARG A 122 12.61 -0.18 -3.84
N PRO A 123 13.35 -0.83 -4.76
CA PRO A 123 14.02 -2.12 -4.51
C PRO A 123 15.13 -2.10 -3.45
N TYR A 124 15.39 -0.96 -2.79
CA TYR A 124 16.47 -0.76 -1.83
C TYR A 124 16.04 0.04 -0.59
N THR A 125 14.75 -0.01 -0.26
CA THR A 125 14.16 0.66 0.89
C THR A 125 13.53 -0.38 1.81
N GLU A 126 14.03 -0.45 3.04
CA GLU A 126 13.48 -1.32 4.08
C GLU A 126 12.75 -0.46 5.11
N THR A 127 11.43 -0.64 5.20
CA THR A 127 10.65 -0.10 6.30
C THR A 127 10.56 -1.14 7.40
N LEU A 128 11.08 -0.81 8.57
CA LEU A 128 11.06 -1.65 9.76
C LEU A 128 9.91 -1.21 10.66
N VAL A 129 9.05 -2.16 11.04
CA VAL A 129 8.00 -1.94 12.03
C VAL A 129 8.58 -2.32 13.40
N LEU A 130 8.82 -1.31 14.23
CA LEU A 130 9.49 -1.46 15.52
C LEU A 130 8.55 -1.93 16.64
N VAL A 131 7.25 -1.74 16.45
CA VAL A 131 6.20 -2.14 17.39
C VAL A 131 5.18 -3.01 16.67
N GLU A 132 4.98 -4.24 17.16
CA GLU A 132 4.05 -5.20 16.55
C GLU A 132 2.63 -4.63 16.46
N GLY A 133 2.01 -4.75 15.27
CA GLY A 133 0.65 -4.26 15.01
C GLY A 133 0.54 -2.73 14.90
N ALA A 134 1.64 -1.99 14.98
CA ALA A 134 1.60 -0.55 14.79
C ALA A 134 1.20 -0.17 13.36
N VAL A 135 0.38 0.87 13.25
CA VAL A 135 -0.04 1.49 12.00
C VAL A 135 0.23 3.00 12.05
N PRO A 136 0.42 3.67 10.90
CA PRO A 136 0.57 5.13 10.85
C PRO A 136 -0.60 5.84 11.54
N GLU A 137 -0.37 7.00 12.16
CA GLU A 137 -1.42 7.73 12.89
C GLU A 137 -2.73 7.91 12.11
N PRO A 138 -2.75 8.23 10.80
CA PRO A 138 -3.99 8.35 10.03
C PRO A 138 -4.82 7.05 9.98
N TRP A 139 -4.18 5.88 10.05
CA TRP A 139 -4.82 4.55 10.09
C TRP A 139 -5.40 4.23 11.47
N SER A 140 -4.96 4.92 12.52
CA SER A 140 -5.48 4.76 13.88
C SER A 140 -6.66 5.70 14.21
N ARG A 141 -6.94 6.70 13.35
CA ARG A 141 -7.98 7.70 13.62
C ARG A 141 -9.38 7.10 13.52
N LEU A 142 -10.12 7.23 14.62
CA LEU A 142 -11.55 6.97 14.66
C LEU A 142 -12.36 8.18 14.18
N PRO A 143 -13.59 7.96 13.68
CA PRO A 143 -14.49 9.05 13.34
C PRO A 143 -14.81 9.90 14.58
N ASP A 144 -14.84 11.22 14.39
CA ASP A 144 -15.43 12.10 15.39
C ASP A 144 -16.94 11.92 15.41
N PRO A 145 -17.58 11.92 16.60
CA PRO A 145 -19.03 11.86 16.67
C PRO A 145 -19.64 13.13 16.05
N SER A 146 -20.63 12.93 15.17
CA SER A 146 -21.46 14.01 14.63
C SER A 146 -22.89 13.85 15.18
N PRO A 147 -23.14 14.23 16.45
CA PRO A 147 -24.42 13.93 17.12
C PRO A 147 -25.63 14.66 16.52
N SER A 148 -25.39 15.72 15.75
CA SER A 148 -26.42 16.46 15.02
C SER A 148 -26.69 15.91 13.62
N ALA A 149 -25.93 14.92 13.16
CA ALA A 149 -26.13 14.32 11.85
C ALA A 149 -27.44 13.53 11.83
N VAL A 150 -28.28 13.85 10.85
CA VAL A 150 -29.55 13.18 10.58
C VAL A 150 -29.56 12.74 9.11
N PRO A 151 -30.39 11.75 8.75
CA PRO A 151 -30.62 11.41 7.35
C PRO A 151 -31.00 12.63 6.52
N ALA A 152 -30.59 12.63 5.25
CA ALA A 152 -30.97 13.68 4.33
C ALA A 152 -32.50 13.72 4.17
N PRO A 153 -33.10 14.90 3.94
CA PRO A 153 -34.54 15.00 3.66
C PRO A 153 -35.00 14.20 2.43
N THR A 154 -34.07 13.79 1.58
CA THR A 154 -34.31 12.98 0.38
C THR A 154 -34.29 11.48 0.62
N ALA A 155 -33.86 11.02 1.81
CA ALA A 155 -33.85 9.61 2.16
C ALA A 155 -35.30 9.10 2.30
N ASP A 156 -35.72 8.22 1.38
CA ASP A 156 -37.08 7.69 1.29
C ASP A 156 -37.05 6.19 0.91
N PRO A 157 -37.00 5.29 1.92
CA PRO A 157 -36.93 3.85 1.69
C PRO A 157 -38.10 3.30 0.86
N GLU A 158 -39.30 3.88 0.99
CA GLU A 158 -40.49 3.42 0.25
C GLU A 158 -40.41 3.80 -1.23
N LEU A 159 -39.98 5.04 -1.53
CA LEU A 159 -39.74 5.48 -2.89
C LEU A 159 -38.63 4.66 -3.54
N LEU A 160 -37.52 4.44 -2.81
CA LEU A 160 -36.40 3.63 -3.26
C LEU A 160 -36.82 2.21 -3.62
N GLU A 161 -37.53 1.52 -2.72
CA GLU A 161 -38.02 0.16 -2.95
C GLU A 161 -38.92 0.11 -4.19
N ARG A 162 -39.89 1.02 -4.30
CA ARG A 162 -40.79 1.08 -5.46
C ARG A 162 -40.02 1.28 -6.77
N THR A 163 -39.11 2.24 -6.81
CA THR A 163 -38.31 2.54 -8.01
C THR A 163 -37.45 1.35 -8.42
N LEU A 164 -36.85 0.63 -7.46
CA LEU A 164 -36.06 -0.56 -7.77
C LEU A 164 -36.92 -1.71 -8.28
N ARG A 165 -38.09 -1.97 -7.67
CA ARG A 165 -39.02 -3.01 -8.16
C ARG A 165 -39.51 -2.74 -9.59
N GLU A 166 -39.69 -1.48 -9.95
CA GLU A 166 -40.04 -1.07 -11.32
C GLU A 166 -38.88 -1.31 -12.30
N ARG A 167 -37.63 -1.05 -11.89
CA ARG A 167 -36.43 -1.23 -12.74
C ARG A 167 -35.99 -2.68 -12.88
N MET A 168 -36.21 -3.47 -11.84
CA MET A 168 -35.74 -4.85 -11.72
C MET A 168 -36.92 -5.82 -11.57
N PRO A 169 -37.83 -5.91 -12.57
CA PRO A 169 -38.96 -6.82 -12.50
C PRO A 169 -38.44 -8.27 -12.49
N GLY A 170 -38.74 -8.99 -11.41
CA GLY A 170 -38.33 -10.39 -11.23
C GLY A 170 -37.07 -10.60 -10.38
N ALA A 171 -36.44 -9.54 -9.85
CA ALA A 171 -35.37 -9.71 -8.87
C ALA A 171 -35.85 -10.46 -7.62
N ILE A 172 -34.95 -11.26 -7.06
CA ILE A 172 -35.20 -12.03 -5.84
C ILE A 172 -34.67 -11.22 -4.66
N GLY A 173 -35.58 -10.78 -3.79
CA GLY A 173 -35.22 -10.07 -2.56
C GLY A 173 -34.71 -11.00 -1.46
N ALA A 174 -33.91 -10.45 -0.57
CA ALA A 174 -33.52 -11.07 0.68
C ALA A 174 -34.70 -11.12 1.66
N THR A 175 -34.71 -12.15 2.51
CA THR A 175 -35.60 -12.31 3.66
C THR A 175 -35.15 -11.42 4.82
N GLU A 176 -36.05 -11.12 5.75
CA GLU A 176 -35.69 -10.35 6.96
C GLU A 176 -34.69 -11.12 7.83
N GLU A 177 -34.72 -12.46 7.81
CA GLU A 177 -33.75 -13.31 8.50
C GLU A 177 -32.34 -13.18 7.90
N GLU A 178 -32.21 -13.13 6.57
CA GLU A 178 -30.92 -12.90 5.89
C GLU A 178 -30.37 -11.50 6.20
N ILE A 179 -31.24 -10.47 6.19
CA ILE A 179 -30.87 -9.10 6.55
C ILE A 179 -30.37 -9.05 8.00
N LYS A 180 -31.11 -9.66 8.93
CA LYS A 180 -30.73 -9.70 10.34
C LYS A 180 -29.41 -10.46 10.57
N ALA A 181 -29.17 -11.55 9.84
CA ALA A 181 -27.90 -12.27 9.91
C ALA A 181 -26.73 -11.40 9.44
N ALA A 182 -26.93 -10.55 8.43
CA ALA A 182 -25.92 -9.58 8.00
C ALA A 182 -25.66 -8.51 9.07
N GLU A 183 -26.70 -7.99 9.72
CA GLU A 183 -26.58 -7.05 10.85
C GLU A 183 -25.79 -7.65 12.02
N GLU A 184 -26.11 -8.90 12.40
CA GLU A 184 -25.42 -9.63 13.46
C GLU A 184 -23.94 -9.86 13.12
N ARG A 185 -23.63 -10.18 11.86
CA ARG A 185 -22.25 -10.37 11.37
C ARG A 185 -21.44 -9.08 11.36
N LEU A 186 -22.04 -7.98 10.92
CA LEU A 186 -21.37 -6.67 10.85
C LEU A 186 -21.31 -5.97 12.21
N GLY A 187 -22.14 -6.38 13.17
CA GLY A 187 -22.27 -5.71 14.46
C GLY A 187 -22.94 -4.34 14.38
N ILE A 188 -23.65 -4.05 13.28
CA ILE A 188 -24.34 -2.78 13.04
C ILE A 188 -25.73 -3.04 12.43
N VAL A 189 -26.70 -2.22 12.82
CA VAL A 189 -28.03 -2.22 12.21
C VAL A 189 -27.93 -1.57 10.83
N LEU A 190 -28.44 -2.24 9.79
CA LEU A 190 -28.42 -1.68 8.45
C LEU A 190 -29.39 -0.48 8.38
N PRO A 191 -29.07 0.57 7.61
CA PRO A 191 -30.01 1.67 7.37
C PRO A 191 -31.26 1.19 6.61
N ASP A 192 -32.40 1.83 6.86
CA ASP A 192 -33.68 1.41 6.25
C ASP A 192 -33.66 1.47 4.73
N GLU A 193 -32.96 2.44 4.13
CA GLU A 193 -32.76 2.49 2.68
C GLU A 193 -31.96 1.28 2.16
N LEU A 194 -30.95 0.80 2.90
CA LEU A 194 -30.17 -0.37 2.47
C LEU A 194 -30.99 -1.66 2.59
N LYS A 195 -31.80 -1.79 3.65
CA LYS A 195 -32.76 -2.90 3.76
C LYS A 195 -33.76 -2.88 2.61
N ALA A 196 -34.25 -1.70 2.22
CA ALA A 196 -35.15 -1.54 1.09
C ALA A 196 -34.53 -2.01 -0.24
N VAL A 197 -33.24 -1.74 -0.49
CA VAL A 197 -32.51 -2.32 -1.63
C VAL A 197 -32.53 -3.85 -1.57
N PHE A 198 -32.12 -4.42 -0.43
CA PHE A 198 -31.99 -5.87 -0.30
C PHE A 198 -33.33 -6.62 -0.32
N ARG A 199 -34.43 -6.00 0.09
CA ARG A 199 -35.79 -6.53 -0.08
C ARG A 199 -36.24 -6.63 -1.55
N VAL A 200 -35.56 -5.93 -2.46
CA VAL A 200 -35.81 -6.03 -3.90
C VAL A 200 -34.86 -7.02 -4.56
N THR A 201 -33.56 -6.93 -4.26
CA THR A 201 -32.54 -7.81 -4.84
C THR A 201 -31.51 -8.21 -3.80
N ARG A 202 -31.23 -9.51 -3.67
CA ARG A 202 -30.16 -10.04 -2.82
C ARG A 202 -28.79 -10.11 -3.52
N ALA A 203 -28.73 -9.72 -4.80
CA ALA A 203 -27.52 -9.63 -5.61
C ALA A 203 -26.63 -10.90 -5.57
N LEU A 204 -27.26 -12.09 -5.56
CA LEU A 204 -26.56 -13.37 -5.60
C LEU A 204 -26.40 -13.88 -7.03
N TRP A 205 -25.20 -14.33 -7.34
CA TRP A 205 -24.86 -14.90 -8.65
C TRP A 205 -25.66 -16.19 -8.93
N GLU A 206 -25.87 -16.98 -7.90
CA GLU A 206 -26.55 -18.29 -7.94
C GLU A 206 -28.02 -18.18 -8.35
N ASP A 207 -28.64 -17.01 -8.23
CA ASP A 207 -30.03 -16.78 -8.61
C ASP A 207 -30.26 -16.82 -10.13
N TRP A 208 -29.20 -16.68 -10.90
CA TRP A 208 -29.26 -16.51 -12.36
C TRP A 208 -28.58 -17.64 -13.14
N ASP A 209 -28.33 -18.78 -12.50
CA ASP A 209 -27.77 -20.00 -13.13
C ASP A 209 -26.48 -19.76 -13.95
N GLY A 210 -25.71 -18.74 -13.59
CA GLY A 210 -24.48 -18.38 -14.29
C GLY A 210 -24.65 -17.40 -15.46
N ASP A 211 -25.84 -16.83 -15.66
CA ASP A 211 -26.11 -15.82 -16.68
C ASP A 211 -25.57 -14.45 -16.25
N VAL A 212 -24.44 -14.05 -16.85
CA VAL A 212 -23.77 -12.78 -16.58
C VAL A 212 -24.66 -11.57 -16.87
N GLU A 213 -25.37 -11.57 -18.00
CA GLU A 213 -26.17 -10.41 -18.41
C GLU A 213 -27.38 -10.22 -17.50
N MET A 214 -27.98 -11.32 -17.02
CA MET A 214 -29.06 -11.26 -16.04
C MET A 214 -28.54 -10.81 -14.68
N TYR A 215 -27.42 -11.35 -14.21
CA TYR A 215 -26.83 -10.95 -12.95
C TYR A 215 -26.50 -9.46 -12.92
N ASP A 216 -25.81 -8.95 -13.95
CA ASP A 216 -25.46 -7.53 -14.06
C ASP A 216 -26.74 -6.67 -14.03
N ARG A 217 -27.76 -7.03 -14.81
CA ARG A 217 -29.05 -6.32 -14.83
C ARG A 217 -29.74 -6.24 -13.46
N TYR A 218 -29.64 -7.28 -12.64
CA TYR A 218 -30.36 -7.39 -11.36
C TYR A 218 -29.50 -7.07 -10.13
N SER A 219 -28.22 -6.78 -10.33
CA SER A 219 -27.28 -6.34 -9.29
C SER A 219 -26.76 -4.92 -9.51
N GLU A 220 -27.05 -4.27 -10.62
CA GLU A 220 -26.59 -2.90 -10.88
C GLU A 220 -27.50 -1.80 -10.32
N ILE A 221 -26.89 -0.84 -9.63
CA ILE A 221 -27.43 0.49 -9.38
C ILE A 221 -26.61 1.52 -10.17
N PRO A 222 -27.07 2.78 -10.33
CA PRO A 222 -26.34 3.77 -11.13
C PRO A 222 -24.85 3.90 -10.75
N GLY A 223 -23.97 3.38 -11.62
CA GLY A 223 -22.52 3.44 -11.48
C GLY A 223 -21.85 2.33 -10.67
N PHE A 224 -22.60 1.39 -10.09
CA PHE A 224 -22.05 0.34 -9.21
C PHE A 224 -22.79 -1.00 -9.32
N GLY A 225 -22.05 -2.10 -9.19
CA GLY A 225 -22.59 -3.44 -8.94
C GLY A 225 -22.73 -3.70 -7.44
N LEU A 226 -23.92 -4.12 -7.00
CA LEU A 226 -24.24 -4.42 -5.62
C LEU A 226 -23.50 -5.66 -5.13
N LEU A 227 -22.96 -5.57 -3.93
CA LEU A 227 -22.45 -6.72 -3.20
C LEU A 227 -23.62 -7.50 -2.57
N PRO A 228 -23.58 -8.84 -2.55
CA PRO A 228 -24.55 -9.60 -1.78
C PRO A 228 -24.40 -9.35 -0.28
N LEU A 229 -25.46 -9.59 0.50
CA LEU A 229 -25.49 -9.37 1.96
C LEU A 229 -24.30 -10.02 2.71
N GLY A 230 -23.83 -11.18 2.25
CA GLY A 230 -22.68 -11.89 2.83
C GLY A 230 -21.33 -11.22 2.56
N ALA A 231 -21.23 -10.39 1.53
CA ALA A 231 -20.01 -9.70 1.11
C ALA A 231 -19.94 -8.24 1.59
N LEU A 232 -20.99 -7.71 2.22
CA LEU A 232 -20.91 -6.41 2.90
C LEU A 232 -19.82 -6.43 3.97
N TYR A 233 -19.10 -5.32 4.13
CA TYR A 233 -18.08 -5.16 5.16
C TYR A 233 -17.93 -3.70 5.57
N LEU A 234 -17.30 -3.50 6.74
CA LEU A 234 -16.90 -2.19 7.23
C LEU A 234 -15.44 -1.96 6.80
N PRO A 235 -15.12 -0.91 6.04
CA PRO A 235 -13.76 -0.67 5.60
C PRO A 235 -12.92 -0.27 6.82
N ASP A 236 -11.83 -1.00 6.99
CA ASP A 236 -10.89 -0.83 8.08
C ASP A 236 -9.49 -0.48 7.51
N PRO A 237 -8.51 -0.16 8.35
CA PRO A 237 -7.17 0.16 7.89
C PRO A 237 -6.53 -0.93 7.02
N SER A 238 -6.94 -2.20 7.13
CA SER A 238 -6.47 -3.32 6.30
C SER A 238 -7.16 -3.39 4.93
N SER A 239 -8.37 -2.85 4.79
CA SER A 239 -9.07 -2.76 3.50
C SER A 239 -8.45 -1.72 2.56
N ARG A 240 -7.58 -0.84 3.08
CA ARG A 240 -6.72 0.05 2.30
C ARG A 240 -5.27 -0.33 2.51
N TYR A 241 -4.76 -1.23 1.67
CA TYR A 241 -3.36 -1.62 1.73
C TYR A 241 -2.45 -0.40 1.54
N LEU A 242 -1.57 -0.15 2.51
CA LEU A 242 -0.54 0.85 2.33
C LEU A 242 0.67 0.58 3.22
N ALA A 243 1.86 0.60 2.61
CA ALA A 243 3.12 0.55 3.34
C ALA A 243 3.27 1.80 4.24
N TRP A 244 3.92 1.62 5.40
CA TRP A 244 4.22 2.67 6.37
C TRP A 244 4.84 3.92 5.72
N GLU A 245 5.74 3.70 4.75
CA GLU A 245 6.39 4.78 3.98
C GLU A 245 5.38 5.73 3.34
N TYR A 246 4.24 5.26 2.85
CA TYR A 246 3.24 6.14 2.26
C TYR A 246 2.26 6.68 3.30
N GLY A 247 1.87 5.84 4.27
CA GLY A 247 0.82 6.16 5.25
C GLY A 247 1.26 7.19 6.27
N ALA A 248 2.51 7.11 6.73
CA ALA A 248 3.08 8.08 7.66
C ALA A 248 3.12 9.50 7.09
N GLY A 249 3.18 9.63 5.75
CA GLY A 249 3.17 10.92 5.06
C GLY A 249 1.77 11.51 4.82
N GLN A 250 0.70 10.76 5.09
CA GLN A 250 -0.67 11.25 4.94
C GLN A 250 -1.09 12.10 6.13
N VAL A 251 -2.02 13.03 5.93
CA VAL A 251 -2.68 13.78 7.00
C VAL A 251 -4.18 13.74 6.78
N VAL A 252 -4.90 13.33 7.80
CA VAL A 252 -6.37 13.39 7.82
C VAL A 252 -6.78 14.81 8.23
N VAL A 253 -7.32 15.57 7.29
CA VAL A 253 -7.85 16.92 7.59
C VAL A 253 -9.33 16.79 7.98
N LYS A 254 -9.75 17.60 8.96
CA LYS A 254 -11.15 17.72 9.38
C LYS A 254 -11.67 19.13 9.12
N PRO A 255 -11.99 19.50 7.87
CA PRO A 255 -12.55 20.81 7.58
C PRO A 255 -13.89 21.00 8.30
N PRO A 256 -14.16 22.17 8.92
CA PRO A 256 -15.47 22.44 9.53
C PRO A 256 -16.66 22.38 8.57
N ASP A 257 -16.41 22.52 7.25
CA ASP A 257 -17.41 22.47 6.20
C ASP A 257 -17.58 21.08 5.57
N ALA A 258 -16.83 20.07 6.03
CA ALA A 258 -16.78 18.75 5.42
C ALA A 258 -18.07 17.95 5.59
N ALA A 259 -18.55 17.36 4.49
CA ALA A 259 -19.64 16.39 4.50
C ALA A 259 -19.15 14.99 4.88
N VAL A 260 -17.94 14.62 4.47
CA VAL A 260 -17.30 13.33 4.73
C VAL A 260 -16.06 13.54 5.57
N GLN A 261 -15.82 12.70 6.58
CA GLN A 261 -14.57 12.76 7.34
C GLN A 261 -13.42 12.17 6.52
N GLY A 262 -12.24 12.79 6.55
CA GLY A 262 -11.07 12.39 5.76
C GLY A 262 -10.36 11.10 6.22
N LEU A 263 -11.11 10.13 6.75
CA LEU A 263 -10.60 8.91 7.40
C LEU A 263 -10.12 7.87 6.39
N VAL A 264 -9.26 6.95 6.81
CA VAL A 264 -8.86 5.75 6.03
C VAL A 264 -10.04 4.79 5.90
N GLY A 265 -10.69 4.52 7.03
CA GLY A 265 -11.90 3.72 7.14
C GLY A 265 -12.69 4.17 8.36
N SER A 266 -13.90 3.65 8.50
CA SER A 266 -14.75 3.97 9.65
C SER A 266 -15.61 2.75 10.01
N PRO A 267 -15.79 2.46 11.30
CA PRO A 267 -16.78 1.46 11.74
C PRO A 267 -18.22 1.85 11.37
N GLY A 268 -18.46 3.11 10.99
CA GLY A 268 -19.75 3.58 10.47
C GLY A 268 -19.87 3.58 8.95
N TRP A 269 -18.86 3.13 8.20
CA TRP A 269 -18.95 3.03 6.75
C TRP A 269 -19.33 1.60 6.36
N ILE A 270 -20.38 1.42 5.57
CA ILE A 270 -20.83 0.10 5.12
C ILE A 270 -20.61 0.01 3.61
N VAL A 271 -19.61 -0.72 3.16
CA VAL A 271 -19.38 -0.97 1.72
C VAL A 271 -20.47 -1.91 1.22
N PHE A 272 -21.20 -1.48 0.19
CA PHE A 272 -22.36 -2.20 -0.34
C PHE A 272 -22.36 -2.40 -1.84
N ALA A 273 -21.48 -1.73 -2.57
CA ALA A 273 -21.34 -1.88 -4.02
C ALA A 273 -19.92 -1.49 -4.47
N ASP A 274 -19.52 -1.91 -5.66
CA ASP A 274 -18.24 -1.52 -6.28
C ASP A 274 -18.39 -1.28 -7.79
N ASN A 275 -17.35 -0.75 -8.43
CA ASN A 275 -17.31 -0.55 -9.89
C ASN A 275 -16.07 -1.18 -10.56
N GLY A 276 -15.56 -2.28 -10.00
CA GLY A 276 -14.34 -2.93 -10.50
C GLY A 276 -13.02 -2.26 -10.07
N GLY A 277 -13.09 -1.34 -9.10
CA GLY A 277 -11.92 -0.74 -8.46
C GLY A 277 -12.32 0.09 -7.26
N ASP A 278 -13.20 1.06 -7.45
CA ASP A 278 -13.71 1.89 -6.36
C ASP A 278 -14.90 1.24 -5.65
N GLN A 279 -15.09 1.61 -4.39
CA GLN A 279 -16.11 1.05 -3.51
C GLN A 279 -17.11 2.14 -3.15
N ALA A 280 -18.41 1.84 -3.25
CA ALA A 280 -19.47 2.67 -2.71
C ALA A 280 -19.82 2.21 -1.28
N ALA A 281 -19.87 3.18 -0.36
CA ALA A 281 -20.22 2.93 1.03
C ALA A 281 -21.33 3.87 1.50
N ILE A 282 -22.12 3.38 2.46
CA ILE A 282 -23.04 4.22 3.24
C ILE A 282 -22.28 4.77 4.43
N ASP A 283 -22.35 6.08 4.65
CA ASP A 283 -21.65 6.78 5.73
C ASP A 283 -22.59 7.09 6.90
N LEU A 284 -22.40 6.37 8.02
CA LEU A 284 -23.11 6.58 9.28
C LEU A 284 -22.32 7.44 10.28
N THR A 285 -21.14 7.91 9.89
CA THR A 285 -20.24 8.76 10.68
C THR A 285 -19.83 9.99 9.86
N PRO A 286 -20.80 10.78 9.37
CA PRO A 286 -20.51 11.87 8.46
C PRO A 286 -19.68 12.97 9.13
N GLY A 287 -19.14 13.86 8.30
CA GLY A 287 -18.52 15.10 8.75
C GLY A 287 -19.55 16.09 9.32
N PRO A 288 -19.09 17.24 9.85
CA PRO A 288 -19.95 18.22 10.51
C PRO A 288 -21.11 18.76 9.65
N ARG A 289 -21.01 18.68 8.33
CA ARG A 289 -22.07 19.13 7.39
C ARG A 289 -22.66 18.00 6.55
N GLY A 290 -22.36 16.75 6.88
CA GLY A 290 -22.90 15.59 6.16
C GLY A 290 -24.21 15.09 6.74
N HIS A 291 -24.76 14.07 6.09
CA HIS A 291 -25.99 13.39 6.47
C HIS A 291 -25.71 11.94 6.84
N THR A 292 -26.38 11.44 7.87
CA THR A 292 -26.30 10.02 8.24
C THR A 292 -26.96 9.19 7.14
N GLY A 293 -26.25 8.24 6.55
CA GLY A 293 -26.76 7.43 5.44
C GLY A 293 -26.44 7.99 4.05
N GLN A 294 -25.65 9.06 3.96
CA GLN A 294 -25.15 9.57 2.67
C GLN A 294 -24.26 8.53 1.98
N ILE A 295 -24.13 8.64 0.65
CA ILE A 295 -23.33 7.72 -0.14
C ILE A 295 -21.97 8.32 -0.43
N ILE A 296 -20.93 7.55 -0.13
CA ILE A 296 -19.54 7.94 -0.36
C ILE A 296 -18.84 6.97 -1.30
N LEU A 297 -17.86 7.48 -2.05
CA LEU A 297 -16.94 6.70 -2.88
C LEU A 297 -15.58 6.61 -2.20
N ILE A 298 -15.18 5.39 -1.89
CA ILE A 298 -13.86 5.03 -1.45
C ILE A 298 -13.06 4.66 -2.70
N SER A 299 -12.18 5.57 -3.12
CA SER A 299 -11.35 5.32 -4.30
C SER A 299 -10.20 4.38 -3.99
N HIS A 300 -9.93 3.42 -4.88
CA HIS A 300 -8.79 2.51 -4.78
C HIS A 300 -7.44 3.20 -4.99
N GLU A 301 -7.45 4.36 -5.65
CA GLU A 301 -6.25 5.17 -5.85
C GLU A 301 -5.93 5.99 -4.58
N GLN A 302 -6.93 6.26 -3.73
CA GLN A 302 -6.75 7.09 -2.54
C GLN A 302 -6.47 6.25 -1.30
N SER A 303 -5.45 6.66 -0.54
CA SER A 303 -5.08 6.00 0.71
C SER A 303 -5.83 6.54 1.93
N THR A 304 -6.43 7.73 1.83
CA THR A 304 -7.26 8.35 2.88
C THR A 304 -8.43 9.11 2.26
N GLY A 305 -9.52 9.22 3.01
CA GLY A 305 -10.70 10.00 2.64
C GLY A 305 -11.65 9.27 1.69
N ALA A 306 -12.79 9.89 1.44
CA ALA A 306 -13.82 9.43 0.51
C ALA A 306 -14.61 10.62 -0.04
N HIS A 307 -15.25 10.41 -1.19
CA HIS A 307 -16.02 11.44 -1.90
C HIS A 307 -17.50 11.32 -1.64
N LEU A 308 -18.20 12.43 -1.41
CA LEU A 308 -19.66 12.41 -1.37
C LEU A 308 -20.22 12.20 -2.79
N VAL A 309 -20.96 11.12 -2.99
CA VAL A 309 -21.62 10.77 -4.26
C VAL A 309 -23.08 11.19 -4.27
N ALA A 310 -23.79 11.01 -3.15
CA ALA A 310 -25.21 11.37 -3.04
C ALA A 310 -25.58 11.61 -1.57
N ASP A 311 -26.60 12.41 -1.32
CA ASP A 311 -27.07 12.71 0.04
C ASP A 311 -27.87 11.52 0.65
N SER A 312 -28.33 10.58 -0.17
CA SER A 312 -29.05 9.35 0.22
C SER A 312 -28.95 8.25 -0.86
N LEU A 313 -29.30 7.00 -0.51
CA LEU A 313 -29.42 5.92 -1.50
C LEU A 313 -30.56 6.20 -2.50
N THR A 314 -31.65 6.79 -2.03
CA THR A 314 -32.75 7.26 -2.88
C THR A 314 -32.25 8.20 -3.97
N ASP A 315 -31.45 9.22 -3.60
CA ASP A 315 -30.90 10.15 -4.58
C ASP A 315 -29.95 9.48 -5.57
N LEU A 316 -29.09 8.55 -5.12
CA LEU A 316 -28.23 7.77 -6.00
C LEU A 316 -29.04 7.00 -7.06
N VAL A 317 -30.05 6.23 -6.63
CA VAL A 317 -30.88 5.44 -7.54
C VAL A 317 -31.68 6.33 -8.50
N LEU A 318 -32.13 7.50 -8.05
CA LEU A 318 -32.80 8.48 -8.90
C LEU A 318 -31.83 9.26 -9.82
N GLY A 319 -30.53 9.00 -9.76
CA GLY A 319 -29.50 9.66 -10.57
C GLY A 319 -29.20 11.10 -10.14
N ARG A 320 -29.54 11.47 -8.90
CA ARG A 320 -29.31 12.78 -8.29
C ARG A 320 -27.98 12.79 -7.55
N THR A 321 -26.90 12.57 -8.28
CA THR A 321 -25.57 12.54 -7.69
C THR A 321 -25.02 13.95 -7.43
N ARG A 322 -24.27 14.09 -6.35
CA ARG A 322 -23.34 15.19 -6.15
C ARG A 322 -22.03 14.85 -6.84
N SER A 323 -21.49 15.84 -7.53
CA SER A 323 -20.12 15.80 -8.02
C SER A 323 -19.32 16.84 -7.24
N ASP A 324 -18.84 16.45 -6.05
CA ASP A 324 -17.85 17.25 -5.35
C ASP A 324 -16.51 17.05 -6.07
N HIS A 325 -16.15 18.01 -6.92
CA HIS A 325 -14.90 18.00 -7.69
C HIS A 325 -13.69 18.40 -6.82
N ARG A 326 -13.81 18.42 -5.49
CA ARG A 326 -12.67 18.64 -4.59
C ARG A 326 -11.73 17.43 -4.70
N ASN A 327 -10.74 17.60 -5.55
CA ASN A 327 -9.65 16.68 -5.70
C ASN A 327 -8.87 16.56 -4.35
N PRO A 328 -8.90 15.42 -3.63
CA PRO A 328 -8.20 15.25 -2.36
C PRO A 328 -6.70 15.06 -2.57
N TRP A 329 -6.26 14.80 -3.81
CA TRP A 329 -4.86 14.58 -4.16
C TRP A 329 -3.96 15.76 -3.75
N HIS A 330 -4.54 16.95 -3.57
CA HIS A 330 -3.84 18.16 -3.18
C HIS A 330 -4.70 19.04 -2.27
N ILE A 331 -5.02 18.57 -1.07
CA ILE A 331 -5.19 19.55 0.01
C ILE A 331 -3.78 19.98 0.38
N ASP A 332 -3.37 21.17 -0.07
CA ASP A 332 -2.22 21.89 0.49
C ASP A 332 -2.53 22.15 1.97
N SER A 333 -2.30 21.13 2.79
CA SER A 333 -2.52 21.19 4.22
C SER A 333 -1.28 21.83 4.83
N PRO A 334 -1.43 22.87 5.66
CA PRO A 334 -0.29 23.41 6.40
C PRO A 334 0.36 22.34 7.29
N ALA A 335 -0.36 21.27 7.65
CA ALA A 335 0.19 20.15 8.40
C ALA A 335 1.25 19.33 7.65
N VAL A 336 1.45 19.54 6.34
CA VAL A 336 2.46 18.84 5.53
C VAL A 336 3.40 19.86 4.90
N ALA A 337 4.70 19.75 5.19
CA ALA A 337 5.73 20.55 4.53
C ALA A 337 6.65 19.66 3.69
N ARG A 338 6.95 20.10 2.45
CA ARG A 338 7.88 19.44 1.54
C ARG A 338 8.97 20.41 1.08
N ILE A 339 10.10 20.38 1.78
CA ILE A 339 11.26 21.22 1.47
C ILE A 339 11.93 20.73 0.18
N ASN A 340 12.34 21.67 -0.68
CA ASN A 340 12.90 21.44 -2.01
C ASN A 340 12.00 20.73 -3.04
N GLY A 341 10.80 20.27 -2.64
CA GLY A 341 9.79 19.75 -3.55
C GLY A 341 8.76 20.81 -3.97
N HIS A 342 8.32 21.65 -3.03
CA HIS A 342 7.36 22.76 -3.19
C HIS A 342 7.70 23.89 -2.18
N LYS A 343 6.89 24.95 -2.05
CA LYS A 343 6.97 25.84 -0.87
C LYS A 343 6.52 25.07 0.38
N PRO A 344 7.08 25.35 1.58
CA PRO A 344 8.10 26.33 1.92
C PRO A 344 9.53 25.93 1.51
N GLY A 345 10.41 26.91 1.41
CA GLY A 345 11.77 26.72 0.90
C GLY A 345 12.80 26.27 1.95
N ASN A 346 12.46 26.28 3.25
CA ASN A 346 13.32 25.89 4.38
C ASN A 346 12.46 25.37 5.56
N VAL A 347 13.11 24.82 6.59
CA VAL A 347 12.43 24.23 7.76
C VAL A 347 11.85 25.33 8.66
N GLU A 348 12.51 26.48 8.76
CA GLU A 348 12.09 27.61 9.59
C GLU A 348 10.72 28.16 9.18
N ASP A 349 10.49 28.29 7.88
CA ASP A 349 9.24 28.77 7.29
C ASP A 349 8.11 27.73 7.41
N ALA A 350 8.47 26.45 7.54
CA ALA A 350 7.53 25.34 7.75
C ALA A 350 7.12 25.17 9.21
N ALA A 351 7.92 25.67 10.16
CA ALA A 351 7.76 25.38 11.57
C ALA A 351 6.53 26.08 12.17
N HIS A 352 5.50 25.30 12.51
CA HIS A 352 4.36 25.75 13.31
C HIS A 352 3.77 24.61 14.14
N PRO A 353 3.02 24.89 15.23
CA PRO A 353 2.50 23.84 16.14
C PRO A 353 1.54 22.81 15.52
N GLY A 354 1.08 23.08 14.30
CA GLY A 354 0.17 22.22 13.54
C GLY A 354 0.86 21.34 12.50
N LEU A 355 2.19 21.46 12.34
CA LEU A 355 2.95 20.64 11.40
C LEU A 355 2.97 19.19 11.88
N GLU A 356 2.54 18.26 11.02
CA GLU A 356 2.51 16.82 11.31
C GLU A 356 3.59 16.05 10.54
N VAL A 357 3.85 16.45 9.30
CA VAL A 357 4.75 15.75 8.37
C VAL A 357 5.75 16.73 7.78
N LEU A 358 7.03 16.43 7.92
CA LEU A 358 8.13 17.16 7.28
C LEU A 358 8.89 16.22 6.34
N SER A 359 8.89 16.53 5.05
CA SER A 359 9.72 15.88 4.05
C SER A 359 10.78 16.84 3.52
N ILE A 360 12.04 16.41 3.51
CA ILE A 360 13.17 17.18 2.99
C ILE A 360 13.77 16.40 1.82
N HIS A 361 13.61 16.95 0.62
CA HIS A 361 14.12 16.35 -0.61
C HIS A 361 15.48 16.95 -0.98
N THR A 362 16.26 16.21 -1.76
CA THR A 362 17.49 16.68 -2.38
C THR A 362 17.21 17.92 -3.25
N GLY A 363 18.07 18.92 -3.13
CA GLY A 363 17.94 20.22 -3.81
C GLY A 363 19.31 20.77 -4.21
N GLN A 364 19.42 22.08 -4.46
CA GLN A 364 20.68 22.74 -4.87
C GLN A 364 21.72 22.83 -3.72
N ASP A 365 22.23 21.68 -3.28
CA ASP A 365 23.37 21.51 -2.35
C ASP A 365 23.21 22.23 -0.99
N ARG A 366 21.98 22.46 -0.54
CA ARG A 366 21.70 23.07 0.76
C ARG A 366 21.23 22.04 1.77
N THR A 367 21.96 21.90 2.86
CA THR A 367 21.54 21.17 4.06
C THR A 367 20.61 22.04 4.91
N HIS A 368 19.74 21.41 5.71
CA HIS A 368 18.77 22.11 6.56
C HIS A 368 18.92 21.67 8.02
N SER A 369 18.90 22.63 8.94
CA SER A 369 18.83 22.34 10.38
C SER A 369 17.38 22.07 10.78
N LEU A 370 17.20 21.17 11.75
CA LEU A 370 15.87 20.85 12.30
C LEU A 370 15.58 21.65 13.57
N ALA A 371 16.47 22.56 13.99
CA ALA A 371 16.34 23.32 15.24
C ALA A 371 15.00 24.06 15.36
N ALA A 372 14.47 24.62 14.26
CA ALA A 372 13.17 25.31 14.28
C ALA A 372 11.97 24.36 14.46
N ALA A 373 12.14 23.08 14.15
CA ALA A 373 11.13 22.04 14.32
C ALA A 373 11.20 21.35 15.70
N ALA A 374 12.23 21.66 16.51
CA ALA A 374 12.40 21.09 17.83
C ALA A 374 11.20 21.39 18.75
N GLY A 375 10.70 20.36 19.43
CA GLY A 375 9.58 20.46 20.36
C GLY A 375 8.21 20.73 19.71
N LEU A 376 8.09 20.66 18.37
CA LEU A 376 6.79 20.75 17.72
C LEU A 376 5.89 19.59 18.16
N PRO A 377 4.72 19.85 18.76
CA PRO A 377 3.95 18.84 19.48
C PRO A 377 3.24 17.83 18.58
N ARG A 378 3.16 18.12 17.28
CA ARG A 378 2.43 17.31 16.29
C ARG A 378 3.33 16.71 15.23
N LEU A 379 4.61 17.07 15.18
CA LEU A 379 5.53 16.60 14.16
C LEU A 379 5.87 15.12 14.42
N ARG A 380 5.12 14.24 13.75
CA ARG A 380 5.18 12.78 13.94
C ARG A 380 5.97 12.07 12.85
N THR A 381 6.13 12.70 11.69
CA THR A 381 6.84 12.10 10.55
C THR A 381 7.96 13.02 10.09
N LEU A 382 9.18 12.50 10.06
CA LEU A 382 10.31 13.09 9.35
C LEU A 382 10.77 12.17 8.23
N LYS A 383 10.90 12.71 7.03
CA LYS A 383 11.57 12.07 5.91
C LYS A 383 12.67 12.97 5.40
N ALA A 384 13.92 12.52 5.44
CA ALA A 384 15.04 13.26 4.90
C ALA A 384 15.78 12.39 3.89
N GLU A 385 15.88 12.88 2.65
CA GLU A 385 16.73 12.22 1.67
C GLU A 385 18.21 12.33 2.06
N PRO A 386 19.06 11.36 1.67
CA PRO A 386 20.46 11.33 2.07
C PRO A 386 21.19 12.65 1.82
N GLY A 387 21.90 13.15 2.83
CA GLY A 387 22.73 14.36 2.71
C GLY A 387 21.97 15.68 2.74
N THR A 388 20.68 15.67 3.12
CA THR A 388 19.87 16.89 3.24
C THR A 388 19.90 17.53 4.62
N LEU A 389 20.30 16.81 5.66
CA LEU A 389 20.37 17.32 7.03
C LEU A 389 21.70 18.03 7.30
N ALA A 390 21.65 19.14 8.03
CA ALA A 390 22.86 19.86 8.46
C ALA A 390 23.54 19.15 9.64
N ASP A 391 22.75 18.65 10.59
CA ASP A 391 23.17 17.81 11.70
C ASP A 391 22.09 16.76 11.99
N PRO A 392 22.34 15.47 11.77
CA PRO A 392 21.39 14.40 12.09
C PRO A 392 21.00 14.37 13.58
N LEU A 393 21.85 14.85 14.49
CA LEU A 393 21.56 14.84 15.93
C LEU A 393 20.45 15.83 16.33
N ASP A 394 20.11 16.81 15.48
CA ASP A 394 18.96 17.70 15.70
C ASP A 394 17.64 16.92 15.83
N ILE A 395 17.57 15.68 15.29
CA ILE A 395 16.40 14.79 15.37
C ILE A 395 16.01 14.49 16.82
N THR A 396 16.97 14.50 17.75
CA THR A 396 16.70 14.30 19.19
C THR A 396 15.77 15.35 19.79
N GLY A 397 15.66 16.52 19.17
CA GLY A 397 14.71 17.57 19.55
C GLY A 397 13.27 17.30 19.08
N LEU A 398 13.05 16.31 18.21
CA LEU A 398 11.75 15.98 17.63
C LEU A 398 11.03 14.91 18.47
N THR A 399 10.46 15.32 19.59
CA THR A 399 9.96 14.41 20.63
C THR A 399 8.65 13.68 20.30
N ALA A 400 7.96 14.07 19.22
CA ALA A 400 6.66 13.51 18.83
C ALA A 400 6.75 12.51 17.65
N LEU A 401 7.96 12.16 17.19
CA LEU A 401 8.16 11.28 16.05
C LEU A 401 7.62 9.86 16.29
N GLU A 402 6.77 9.42 15.37
CA GLU A 402 6.33 8.03 15.21
C GLU A 402 7.04 7.31 14.05
N TYR A 403 7.44 8.06 13.03
CA TYR A 403 8.07 7.54 11.82
C TYR A 403 9.27 8.38 11.40
N LEU A 404 10.36 7.70 11.08
CA LEU A 404 11.61 8.32 10.65
C LEU A 404 12.18 7.61 9.42
N GLU A 405 12.37 8.37 8.34
CA GLU A 405 13.04 7.91 7.12
C GLU A 405 14.30 8.72 6.88
N LEU A 406 15.45 8.05 6.81
CA LEU A 406 16.76 8.68 6.64
C LEU A 406 17.67 7.86 5.71
N GLY A 407 18.69 8.52 5.19
CA GLY A 407 19.84 7.86 4.55
C GLY A 407 20.70 7.08 5.55
N THR A 408 21.50 6.14 5.05
CA THR A 408 22.39 5.31 5.88
C THR A 408 23.38 6.14 6.70
N ALA A 409 23.96 7.20 6.13
CA ALA A 409 24.91 8.08 6.82
C ALA A 409 24.27 8.82 8.01
N ASP A 410 23.04 9.30 7.86
CA ASP A 410 22.32 10.00 8.93
C ASP A 410 21.89 9.02 10.03
N TRP A 411 21.46 7.81 9.65
CA TRP A 411 21.21 6.72 10.60
C TRP A 411 22.46 6.33 11.40
N ARG A 412 23.62 6.25 10.74
CA ARG A 412 24.90 5.95 11.40
C ARG A 412 25.25 6.98 12.46
N ALA A 413 25.08 8.27 12.15
CA ALA A 413 25.30 9.34 13.13
C ALA A 413 24.41 9.19 14.37
N LEU A 414 23.14 8.80 14.21
CA LEU A 414 22.23 8.54 15.34
C LEU A 414 22.63 7.30 16.13
N LEU A 415 22.94 6.19 15.47
CA LEU A 415 23.32 4.92 16.10
C LEU A 415 24.62 5.06 16.91
N ASP A 416 25.66 5.66 16.31
CA ASP A 416 26.97 5.86 16.95
C ASP A 416 26.88 6.78 18.19
N ALA A 417 25.95 7.74 18.17
CA ALA A 417 25.69 8.63 19.29
C ALA A 417 24.73 8.06 20.35
N GLY A 418 24.12 6.89 20.11
CA GLY A 418 23.05 6.35 20.97
C GLY A 418 21.82 7.27 21.04
N ALA A 419 21.52 7.95 19.93
CA ALA A 419 20.57 9.06 19.85
C ALA A 419 19.29 8.70 19.06
N VAL A 420 19.04 7.41 18.82
CA VAL A 420 17.81 6.94 18.16
C VAL A 420 16.59 7.27 19.05
N PRO A 421 15.58 7.99 18.53
CA PRO A 421 14.40 8.34 19.34
C PRO A 421 13.62 7.10 19.82
N GLU A 422 13.31 7.04 21.12
CA GLU A 422 12.62 5.90 21.74
C GLU A 422 11.14 5.75 21.31
N GLY A 423 10.51 6.82 20.83
CA GLY A 423 9.09 6.86 20.47
C GLY A 423 8.73 6.31 19.08
N LEU A 424 9.73 5.85 18.31
CA LEU A 424 9.52 5.42 16.93
C LEU A 424 8.72 4.12 16.86
N LEU A 425 7.66 4.14 16.06
CA LEU A 425 6.81 2.97 15.77
C LEU A 425 7.29 2.23 14.53
N ALA A 426 7.82 2.97 13.55
CA ALA A 426 8.41 2.42 12.35
C ALA A 426 9.51 3.34 11.82
N VAL A 427 10.44 2.76 11.08
CA VAL A 427 11.54 3.51 10.47
C VAL A 427 11.80 3.03 9.07
N THR A 428 12.42 3.87 8.25
CA THR A 428 12.88 3.49 6.93
C THR A 428 14.35 3.84 6.76
N VAL A 429 15.12 2.87 6.29
CA VAL A 429 16.49 3.07 5.87
C VAL A 429 16.50 3.20 4.35
N SER A 430 16.78 4.40 3.86
CA SER A 430 16.79 4.72 2.44
C SER A 430 18.22 4.68 1.88
N GLY A 431 18.44 3.87 0.85
CA GLY A 431 19.65 3.97 0.01
C GLY A 431 19.53 5.11 -1.01
N ASP A 432 20.64 5.43 -1.69
CA ASP A 432 20.67 6.42 -2.79
C ASP A 432 20.11 5.87 -4.13
N GLY A 433 19.39 4.73 -4.08
CA GLY A 433 18.84 4.03 -5.23
C GLY A 433 19.84 3.18 -6.02
N ARG A 434 21.13 3.14 -5.62
CA ARG A 434 22.14 2.31 -6.27
C ARG A 434 22.30 0.99 -5.52
N ALA A 435 22.47 -0.09 -6.29
CA ALA A 435 22.70 -1.45 -5.77
C ALA A 435 23.91 -1.56 -4.83
N GLU A 436 24.84 -0.60 -4.86
CA GLU A 436 26.03 -0.57 -4.02
C GLU A 436 25.77 -0.24 -2.55
N PHE A 437 24.58 0.29 -2.21
CA PHE A 437 24.21 0.65 -0.84
C PHE A 437 23.28 -0.36 -0.16
N HIS A 438 22.84 -1.41 -0.86
CA HIS A 438 21.92 -2.41 -0.29
C HIS A 438 22.51 -3.15 0.93
N ASP A 439 23.82 -3.47 0.89
CA ASP A 439 24.50 -4.11 2.02
C ASP A 439 24.55 -3.18 3.25
N GLU A 440 24.76 -1.89 3.03
CA GLU A 440 24.81 -0.88 4.09
C GLU A 440 23.42 -0.65 4.70
N VAL A 441 22.38 -0.59 3.86
CA VAL A 441 20.97 -0.48 4.28
C VAL A 441 20.62 -1.63 5.23
N ALA A 442 20.84 -2.87 4.82
CA ALA A 442 20.51 -4.04 5.63
C ALA A 442 21.35 -4.15 6.91
N THR A 443 22.61 -3.67 6.88
CA THR A 443 23.46 -3.62 8.09
C THR A 443 22.90 -2.62 9.10
N VAL A 444 22.59 -1.40 8.66
CA VAL A 444 21.96 -0.36 9.49
C VAL A 444 20.61 -0.84 10.03
N ALA A 445 19.79 -1.46 9.17
CA ALA A 445 18.50 -2.01 9.56
C ALA A 445 18.63 -3.06 10.67
N ASN A 446 19.56 -4.00 10.55
CA ASN A 446 19.82 -5.02 11.57
C ASN A 446 20.31 -4.44 12.90
N GLU A 447 21.08 -3.35 12.89
CA GLU A 447 21.48 -2.67 14.12
C GLU A 447 20.30 -1.99 14.81
N ILE A 448 19.39 -1.38 14.04
CA ILE A 448 18.13 -0.83 14.58
C ILE A 448 17.26 -1.95 15.16
N LEU A 449 17.07 -3.06 14.44
CA LEU A 449 16.31 -4.21 14.93
C LEU A 449 16.91 -4.78 16.22
N ALA A 450 18.24 -4.89 16.28
CA ALA A 450 18.94 -5.35 17.48
C ALA A 450 18.74 -4.42 18.67
N LEU A 451 18.77 -3.09 18.46
CA LEU A 451 18.49 -2.09 19.49
C LEU A 451 17.08 -2.27 20.09
N HIS A 452 16.10 -2.63 19.26
CA HIS A 452 14.72 -2.86 19.67
C HIS A 452 14.41 -4.32 20.05
N GLY A 453 15.40 -5.23 20.04
CA GLY A 453 15.22 -6.64 20.39
C GLY A 453 14.36 -7.43 19.40
N LEU A 454 14.31 -7.00 18.14
CA LEU A 454 13.48 -7.59 17.08
C LEU A 454 14.24 -8.62 16.22
N PRO A 455 13.54 -9.52 15.52
CA PRO A 455 14.16 -10.48 14.62
C PRO A 455 14.94 -9.80 13.49
N LEU A 456 16.24 -10.12 13.40
CA LEU A 456 17.13 -9.62 12.36
C LEU A 456 16.72 -10.11 10.97
N ILE A 457 17.03 -9.31 9.96
CA ILE A 457 16.90 -9.63 8.55
C ILE A 457 18.00 -10.63 8.17
N PRO A 458 17.63 -11.87 7.79
CA PRO A 458 18.62 -12.87 7.42
C PRO A 458 19.31 -12.49 6.11
N GLN A 459 20.64 -12.53 6.14
CA GLN A 459 21.48 -12.35 4.96
C GLN A 459 22.24 -13.64 4.65
N ALA A 460 22.33 -13.98 3.37
CA ALA A 460 23.13 -15.11 2.91
C ALA A 460 24.10 -14.68 1.82
N LEU A 461 25.32 -15.19 1.89
CA LEU A 461 26.33 -15.05 0.86
C LEU A 461 26.46 -16.37 0.12
N ILE A 462 26.29 -16.33 -1.20
CA ILE A 462 26.35 -17.49 -2.08
C ILE A 462 27.40 -17.19 -3.15
N GLU A 463 28.32 -18.12 -3.35
CA GLU A 463 29.33 -18.02 -4.40
C GLU A 463 29.08 -19.07 -5.47
N GLY A 464 29.33 -18.69 -6.72
CA GLY A 464 29.21 -19.61 -7.85
C GLY A 464 29.84 -19.05 -9.12
N ALA A 465 29.64 -19.74 -10.22
CA ALA A 465 30.13 -19.32 -11.53
C ALA A 465 29.00 -19.40 -12.54
N LEU A 466 28.76 -18.29 -13.25
CA LEU A 466 27.93 -18.28 -14.43
C LEU A 466 28.75 -18.78 -15.62
N ASP A 467 28.08 -19.48 -16.52
CA ASP A 467 28.69 -19.87 -17.79
C ASP A 467 29.23 -18.64 -18.56
N PRO A 468 30.27 -18.81 -19.40
CA PRO A 468 30.76 -17.75 -20.26
C PRO A 468 29.61 -17.20 -21.11
N ALA A 469 29.52 -15.86 -21.23
CA ALA A 469 28.53 -15.25 -22.09
C ALA A 469 28.81 -15.67 -23.54
N THR A 470 27.90 -16.44 -24.15
CA THR A 470 27.88 -16.72 -25.60
C THR A 470 27.30 -15.57 -26.39
#